data_AF-A0A1V5FJ62-F1
#
_entry.id   AF-A0A1V5FJ62-F1
#
_cell.length_a   1.000
_cell.length_b   1.000
_cell.length_c   1.000
_cell.angle_alpha   90.00
_cell.angle_beta   90.00
_cell.angle_gamma   90.00
#
_symmetry.space_group_name_H-M   'P 1'
#
loop_
_entity.id
_entity.type
_entity.pdbx_description
1 polymer ?
#
loop_
_entity_poly.entity_id
_entity_poly.type
_entity_poly.pdbx_seq_one_letter_code
_entity_poly.pdbx_strand_id
1 'polypeptide(L)'
;MESERKVLLIDPADRLNPSSANSLLKLIEEPPKAMAILMATESIHSILPTIRSRAARLRLRPAPEQTVADWLAARFAAAPNEALAAAMFSGGCPAKAVALLNGQALADRDALADEWRFFQRHGSLALFRTASRMAKIAPSLDALLAAWTIWLRDGLVCATAPERADLLINRDRAADLAAEAGALGAGALGACLEILIEARADTRRMVNPQLMIETLLLRIGPKLKPAAGSAAR
;
A
#
# COMPACT_ATOMS: atom_id res chain seq x y z
N MET A 1 -30.09 7.26 31.39
CA MET A 1 -29.03 7.34 32.41
C MET A 1 -27.81 7.95 31.74
N GLU A 2 -27.43 9.16 32.13
CA GLU A 2 -26.18 9.78 31.68
C GLU A 2 -25.04 9.14 32.49
N SER A 3 -23.97 8.70 31.81
CA SER A 3 -22.79 8.09 32.47
C SER A 3 -22.07 9.12 33.34
N GLU A 4 -21.59 8.72 34.53
CA GLU A 4 -20.78 9.58 35.40
C GLU A 4 -19.46 10.03 34.74
N ARG A 5 -18.97 9.30 33.73
CA ARG A 5 -17.77 9.63 32.96
C ARG A 5 -18.12 10.16 31.57
N LYS A 6 -17.48 11.26 31.17
CA LYS A 6 -17.61 11.88 29.85
C LYS A 6 -16.32 11.71 29.06
N VAL A 7 -16.41 11.26 27.80
CA VAL A 7 -15.25 11.12 26.92
C VAL A 7 -15.45 11.99 25.69
N LEU A 8 -14.49 12.88 25.42
CA LEU A 8 -14.45 13.68 24.20
C LEU A 8 -13.40 13.08 23.26
N LEU A 9 -13.85 12.54 22.13
CA LEU A 9 -12.97 12.05 21.05
C LEU A 9 -12.87 13.10 19.94
N ILE A 10 -11.65 13.47 19.57
CA ILE A 10 -11.37 14.39 18.46
C ILE A 10 -10.51 13.64 17.44
N ASP A 11 -11.10 13.37 16.28
CA ASP A 11 -10.46 12.61 15.19
C ASP A 11 -10.91 13.15 13.81
N PRO A 12 -10.01 13.68 12.95
CA PRO A 12 -8.60 13.96 13.22
C PRO A 12 -8.39 15.30 13.93
N ALA A 13 -7.58 15.30 14.99
CA ALA A 13 -7.17 16.51 15.72
C ALA A 13 -6.26 17.43 14.89
N ASP A 14 -5.65 16.92 13.80
CA ASP A 14 -4.81 17.68 12.87
C ASP A 14 -5.54 18.83 12.17
N ARG A 15 -6.87 18.75 12.10
CA ARG A 15 -7.72 19.73 11.40
C ARG A 15 -8.21 20.85 12.31
N LEU A 16 -7.83 20.86 13.58
CA LEU A 16 -8.18 21.94 14.50
C LEU A 16 -7.51 23.24 14.06
N ASN A 17 -8.31 24.27 13.82
CA ASN A 17 -7.78 25.62 13.64
C ASN A 17 -7.24 26.16 14.98
N PRO A 18 -6.40 27.22 14.96
CA PRO A 18 -5.79 27.77 16.17
C PRO A 18 -6.80 28.20 17.25
N SER A 19 -7.96 28.76 16.85
CA SER A 19 -8.99 29.21 17.80
C SER A 19 -9.62 28.04 18.55
N SER A 20 -10.00 26.98 17.81
CA SER A 20 -10.53 25.74 18.39
C SER A 20 -9.52 25.06 19.30
N ALA A 21 -8.25 24.98 18.87
CA ALA A 21 -7.18 24.38 19.64
C ALA A 21 -6.90 25.15 20.96
N ASN A 22 -6.88 26.50 20.92
CA ASN A 22 -6.73 27.31 22.13
C ASN A 22 -7.92 27.19 23.09
N SER A 23 -9.14 27.03 22.56
CA SER A 23 -10.32 26.81 23.39
C SER A 23 -10.24 25.48 24.16
N LEU A 24 -9.64 24.46 23.56
CA LEU A 24 -9.39 23.16 24.22
C LEU A 24 -8.35 23.26 25.35
N LEU A 25 -7.43 24.24 25.33
CA LEU A 25 -6.41 24.35 26.37
C LEU A 25 -7.02 24.51 27.76
N LYS A 26 -8.07 25.32 27.89
CA LYS A 26 -8.79 25.48 29.17
C LYS A 26 -9.34 24.14 29.69
N LEU A 27 -9.91 23.33 28.79
CA LEU A 27 -10.44 22.00 29.13
C LEU A 27 -9.36 20.98 29.45
N ILE A 28 -8.16 21.12 28.88
CA ILE A 28 -7.02 20.23 29.13
C ILE A 28 -6.33 20.60 30.46
N GLU A 29 -6.22 21.89 30.77
CA GLU A 29 -5.60 22.39 32.01
C GLU A 29 -6.50 22.17 33.23
N GLU A 30 -7.80 22.40 33.07
CA GLU A 30 -8.80 22.26 34.13
C GLU A 30 -9.94 21.32 33.67
N PRO A 31 -9.67 20.01 33.51
CA PRO A 31 -10.69 19.08 33.05
C PRO A 31 -11.83 18.98 34.07
N PRO A 32 -13.10 19.03 33.61
CA PRO A 32 -14.25 18.74 34.47
C PRO A 32 -14.10 17.38 35.16
N LYS A 33 -14.67 17.23 36.36
CA LYS A 33 -14.67 15.95 37.07
C LYS A 33 -15.18 14.83 36.15
N ALA A 34 -14.44 13.73 36.10
CA ALA A 34 -14.75 12.54 35.31
C ALA A 34 -14.80 12.76 33.78
N MET A 35 -14.09 13.76 33.24
CA MET A 35 -13.90 13.91 31.79
C MET A 35 -12.54 13.34 31.33
N ALA A 36 -12.54 12.63 30.20
CA ALA A 36 -11.33 12.28 29.45
C ALA A 36 -11.38 12.86 28.04
N ILE A 37 -10.24 13.35 27.54
CA ILE A 37 -10.10 13.86 26.18
C ILE A 37 -9.13 12.95 25.42
N LEU A 38 -9.62 12.37 24.32
CA LEU A 38 -8.85 11.55 23.40
C LEU A 38 -8.70 12.30 22.08
N MET A 39 -7.47 12.45 21.61
CA MET A 39 -7.17 13.12 20.34
C MET A 39 -6.39 12.15 19.45
N ALA A 40 -6.91 11.89 18.26
CA ALA A 40 -6.25 11.10 17.23
C ALA A 40 -5.63 12.03 16.18
N THR A 41 -4.41 11.73 15.75
CA THR A 41 -3.63 12.56 14.82
C THR A 41 -2.71 11.66 13.99
N GLU A 42 -2.61 11.95 12.69
CA GLU A 42 -1.62 11.32 11.80
C GLU A 42 -0.26 12.03 11.89
N SER A 43 -0.25 13.30 12.29
CA SER A 43 0.95 14.14 12.38
C SER A 43 0.99 14.91 13.69
N ILE A 44 1.76 14.40 14.65
CA ILE A 44 1.96 15.07 15.94
C ILE A 44 2.51 16.51 15.78
N HIS A 45 3.18 16.81 14.67
CA HIS A 45 3.71 18.15 14.38
C HIS A 45 2.62 19.15 13.99
N SER A 46 1.45 18.67 13.54
CA SER A 46 0.29 19.50 13.23
C SER A 46 -0.47 19.96 14.48
N ILE A 47 -0.22 19.32 15.63
CA ILE A 47 -0.84 19.68 16.91
C ILE A 47 -0.07 20.82 17.58
N LEU A 48 -0.78 21.82 18.11
CA LEU A 48 -0.17 22.95 18.80
C LEU A 48 0.78 22.50 19.92
N PRO A 49 2.00 23.09 20.02
CA PRO A 49 2.97 22.75 21.07
C PRO A 49 2.40 22.82 22.49
N THR A 50 1.48 23.75 22.74
CA THR A 50 0.81 23.96 24.04
C THR A 50 -0.11 22.81 24.44
N ILE A 51 -0.81 22.18 23.49
CA ILE A 51 -1.57 20.96 23.70
C ILE A 51 -0.62 19.78 23.90
N ARG A 52 0.41 19.67 23.05
CA ARG A 52 1.39 18.58 23.07
C ARG A 52 2.19 18.47 24.37
N SER A 53 2.36 19.55 25.11
CA SER A 53 3.08 19.56 26.39
C SER A 53 2.21 19.10 27.57
N ARG A 54 0.88 19.13 27.41
CA ARG A 54 -0.10 18.79 28.46
C ARG A 54 -0.80 17.45 28.23
N ALA A 55 -0.76 16.92 27.00
CA ALA A 55 -1.33 15.62 26.66
C ALA A 55 -0.32 14.47 26.82
N ALA A 56 -0.77 13.36 27.40
CA ALA A 56 -0.05 12.10 27.35
C ALA A 56 -0.06 11.55 25.91
N ARG A 57 1.10 11.12 25.42
CA ARG A 57 1.25 10.63 24.05
C ARG A 57 1.28 9.11 24.02
N LEU A 58 0.29 8.53 23.35
CA LEU A 58 0.29 7.11 23.01
C LEU A 58 0.56 6.96 21.52
N ARG A 59 1.73 6.40 21.16
CA ARG A 59 2.07 6.15 19.75
C ARG A 59 1.58 4.75 19.36
N LEU A 60 0.57 4.69 18.49
CA LEU A 60 0.16 3.44 17.85
C LEU A 60 1.20 3.09 16.78
N ARG A 61 1.94 2.01 17.01
CA ARG A 61 2.89 1.46 16.03
C ARG A 61 2.18 0.43 15.15
N PRO A 62 2.59 0.28 13.87
CA PRO A 62 2.16 -0.85 13.06
C PRO A 62 2.36 -2.16 13.82
N ALA A 63 1.36 -3.03 13.79
CA ALA A 63 1.48 -4.37 14.36
C ALA A 63 2.43 -5.22 13.49
N PRO A 64 3.27 -6.08 14.11
CA PRO A 64 4.09 -7.02 13.35
C PRO A 64 3.23 -7.89 12.43
N GLU A 65 3.71 -8.18 11.22
CA GLU A 65 2.90 -8.85 10.20
C GLU A 65 2.46 -10.23 10.67
N GLN A 66 3.36 -10.98 11.33
CA GLN A 66 3.02 -12.29 11.88
C GLN A 66 1.92 -12.20 12.94
N THR A 67 1.95 -11.18 13.81
CA THR A 67 0.91 -10.96 14.82
C THR A 67 -0.45 -10.68 14.17
N VAL A 68 -0.47 -9.92 13.07
CA VAL A 68 -1.71 -9.66 12.32
C VAL A 68 -2.19 -10.93 11.63
N ALA A 69 -1.30 -11.71 11.00
CA ALA A 69 -1.63 -12.96 10.33
C ALA A 69 -2.21 -13.99 11.31
N ASP A 70 -1.57 -14.18 12.46
CA ASP A 70 -2.04 -15.11 13.51
C ASP A 70 -3.41 -14.68 14.05
N TRP A 71 -3.61 -13.37 14.25
CA TRP A 71 -4.89 -12.81 14.66
C TRP A 71 -5.98 -13.03 13.60
N LEU A 72 -5.67 -12.84 12.31
CA LEU A 72 -6.60 -13.11 11.21
C LEU A 72 -6.99 -14.58 11.15
N ALA A 73 -6.01 -15.49 11.24
CA ALA A 73 -6.24 -16.92 11.25
C ALA A 73 -7.12 -17.35 12.44
N ALA A 74 -6.81 -16.86 13.66
CA ALA A 74 -7.57 -17.20 14.86
C ALA A 74 -8.98 -16.61 14.88
N ARG A 75 -9.16 -15.36 14.42
CA ARG A 75 -10.42 -14.62 14.55
C ARG A 75 -11.40 -14.84 13.40
N PHE A 76 -10.89 -15.10 12.20
CA PHE A 76 -11.66 -15.19 10.95
C PHE A 76 -11.52 -16.54 10.24
N ALA A 77 -10.78 -17.50 10.81
CA ALA A 77 -10.49 -18.80 10.18
C ALA A 77 -9.85 -18.67 8.79
N ALA A 78 -9.09 -17.59 8.57
CA ALA A 78 -8.38 -17.34 7.33
C ALA A 78 -7.31 -18.42 7.08
N ALA A 79 -7.18 -18.86 5.83
CA ALA A 79 -6.09 -19.77 5.46
C ALA A 79 -4.73 -19.09 5.73
N PRO A 80 -3.69 -19.83 6.18
CA PRO A 80 -2.42 -19.22 6.58
C PRO A 80 -1.78 -18.31 5.53
N ASN A 81 -1.82 -18.70 4.26
CA ASN A 81 -1.25 -17.91 3.17
C ASN A 81 -2.05 -16.63 2.89
N GLU A 82 -3.39 -16.70 2.94
CA GLU A 82 -4.27 -15.55 2.75
C GLU A 82 -4.14 -14.55 3.92
N ALA A 83 -4.09 -15.07 5.14
CA ALA A 83 -3.86 -14.28 6.35
C ALA A 83 -2.52 -13.54 6.29
N LEU A 84 -1.45 -14.24 5.89
CA LEU A 84 -0.14 -13.64 5.75
C LEU A 84 -0.12 -12.58 4.63
N ALA A 85 -0.68 -12.87 3.45
CA ALA A 85 -0.77 -11.90 2.36
C ALA A 85 -1.54 -10.64 2.79
N ALA A 86 -2.72 -10.80 3.40
CA ALA A 86 -3.50 -9.68 3.92
C ALA A 86 -2.73 -8.88 4.99
N ALA A 87 -2.00 -9.55 5.88
CA ALA A 87 -1.17 -8.90 6.88
C ALA A 87 -0.04 -8.06 6.26
N MET A 88 0.70 -8.62 5.28
CA MET A 88 1.80 -7.93 4.58
C MET A 88 1.30 -6.67 3.85
N PHE A 89 0.16 -6.76 3.17
CA PHE A 89 -0.43 -5.62 2.45
C PHE A 89 -1.11 -4.60 3.37
N SER A 90 -1.41 -4.97 4.62
CA SER A 90 -2.06 -4.05 5.57
C SER A 90 -1.15 -2.95 6.12
N GLY A 91 0.17 -3.13 6.01
CA GLY A 91 1.16 -2.25 6.66
C GLY A 91 1.01 -2.23 8.19
N GLY A 92 0.66 -3.37 8.79
CA GLY A 92 0.46 -3.52 10.24
C GLY A 92 -0.84 -2.89 10.77
N CYS A 93 -1.81 -2.60 9.89
CA CYS A 93 -3.13 -2.08 10.27
C CYS A 93 -4.18 -3.20 10.25
N PRO A 94 -4.66 -3.69 11.40
CA PRO A 94 -5.60 -4.81 11.45
C PRO A 94 -6.89 -4.57 10.66
N ALA A 95 -7.44 -3.34 10.70
CA ALA A 95 -8.65 -3.00 9.95
C ALA A 95 -8.44 -3.11 8.42
N LYS A 96 -7.28 -2.67 7.92
CA LYS A 96 -6.93 -2.85 6.50
C LYS A 96 -6.72 -4.33 6.18
N ALA A 97 -6.12 -5.10 7.07
CA ALA A 97 -5.90 -6.53 6.88
C ALA A 97 -7.24 -7.28 6.75
N VAL A 98 -8.24 -6.96 7.58
CA VAL A 98 -9.60 -7.52 7.46
C VAL A 98 -10.26 -7.11 6.14
N ALA A 99 -10.11 -5.85 5.72
CA ALA A 99 -10.65 -5.39 4.45
C ALA A 99 -10.02 -6.10 3.24
N LEU A 100 -8.72 -6.40 3.31
CA LEU A 100 -8.01 -7.18 2.29
C LEU A 100 -8.47 -8.63 2.26
N LEU A 101 -8.65 -9.24 3.44
CA LEU A 101 -9.11 -10.63 3.57
C LEU A 101 -10.53 -10.82 3.02
N ASN A 102 -11.44 -9.89 3.32
CA ASN A 102 -12.85 -10.00 2.92
C ASN A 102 -13.14 -9.39 1.53
N GLY A 103 -12.14 -8.77 0.91
CA GLY A 103 -12.26 -8.04 -0.34
C GLY A 103 -11.70 -8.81 -1.53
N GLN A 104 -11.76 -8.18 -2.71
CA GLN A 104 -11.21 -8.73 -3.95
C GLN A 104 -9.74 -8.33 -4.18
N ALA A 105 -9.17 -7.47 -3.34
CA ALA A 105 -7.89 -6.82 -3.61
C ALA A 105 -6.72 -7.79 -3.86
N LEU A 106 -6.65 -8.92 -3.14
CA LEU A 106 -5.61 -9.94 -3.36
C LEU A 106 -5.80 -10.67 -4.70
N ALA A 107 -7.03 -10.98 -5.06
CA ALA A 107 -7.36 -11.61 -6.34
C ALA A 107 -7.19 -10.63 -7.51
N ASP A 108 -7.53 -9.36 -7.35
CA ASP A 108 -7.26 -8.31 -8.34
C ASP A 108 -5.75 -8.15 -8.54
N ARG A 109 -4.96 -8.18 -7.46
CA ARG A 109 -3.49 -8.21 -7.50
C ARG A 109 -2.98 -9.40 -8.32
N ASP A 110 -3.54 -10.59 -8.13
CA ASP A 110 -3.13 -11.78 -8.88
C ASP A 110 -3.50 -11.66 -10.37
N ALA A 111 -4.70 -11.20 -10.68
CA ALA A 111 -5.14 -10.98 -12.05
C ALA A 111 -4.33 -9.89 -12.77
N LEU A 112 -3.95 -8.82 -12.06
CA LEU A 112 -3.06 -7.77 -12.58
C LEU A 112 -1.65 -8.31 -12.86
N ALA A 113 -1.12 -9.18 -11.99
CA ALA A 113 0.16 -9.84 -12.20
C ALA A 113 0.12 -10.77 -13.43
N ASP A 114 -0.99 -11.47 -13.66
CA ASP A 114 -1.16 -12.32 -14.84
C ASP A 114 -1.23 -11.50 -16.14
N GLU A 115 -1.97 -10.38 -16.14
CA GLU A 115 -2.03 -9.47 -17.29
C GLU A 115 -0.66 -8.81 -17.55
N TRP A 116 0.12 -8.55 -16.51
CA TRP A 116 1.51 -8.07 -16.62
C TRP A 116 2.42 -9.10 -17.29
N ARG A 117 2.38 -10.37 -16.86
CA ARG A 117 3.13 -11.46 -17.51
C ARG A 117 2.68 -11.70 -18.96
N PHE A 118 1.40 -11.53 -19.24
CA PHE A 118 0.90 -11.60 -20.61
C PHE A 118 1.54 -10.50 -21.47
N PHE A 119 1.58 -9.27 -20.97
CA PHE A 119 2.21 -8.16 -21.68
C PHE A 119 3.72 -8.38 -21.89
N GLN A 120 4.45 -8.90 -20.90
CA GLN A 120 5.86 -9.25 -21.05
C GLN A 120 6.10 -10.23 -22.22
N ARG A 121 5.23 -11.24 -22.37
CA ARG A 121 5.37 -12.27 -23.41
C ARG A 121 5.00 -11.78 -24.81
N HIS A 122 3.98 -10.92 -24.91
CA HIS A 122 3.40 -10.51 -26.19
C HIS A 122 3.81 -9.11 -26.64
N GLY A 123 4.42 -8.32 -25.75
CA GLY A 123 4.90 -6.98 -26.02
C GLY A 123 3.81 -6.02 -26.49
N SER A 124 4.18 -5.10 -27.38
CA SER A 124 3.30 -4.03 -27.89
C SER A 124 2.04 -4.54 -28.62
N LEU A 125 2.05 -5.76 -29.17
CA LEU A 125 0.87 -6.35 -29.81
C LEU A 125 -0.28 -6.59 -28.82
N ALA A 126 0.05 -6.79 -27.54
CA ALA A 126 -0.93 -6.98 -26.48
C ALA A 126 -1.43 -5.68 -25.84
N LEU A 127 -0.86 -4.52 -26.18
CA LEU A 127 -0.96 -3.28 -25.41
C LEU A 127 -2.41 -2.87 -25.10
N PHE A 128 -3.25 -2.72 -26.12
CA PHE A 128 -4.63 -2.27 -25.94
C PHE A 128 -5.48 -3.29 -25.16
N ARG A 129 -5.26 -4.59 -25.40
CA ARG A 129 -5.95 -5.67 -24.69
C ARG A 129 -5.55 -5.69 -23.22
N THR A 130 -4.26 -5.64 -22.92
CA THR A 130 -3.74 -5.59 -21.54
C THR A 130 -4.25 -4.35 -20.83
N ALA A 131 -4.16 -3.17 -21.44
CA ALA A 131 -4.62 -1.93 -20.83
C ALA A 131 -6.12 -1.96 -20.49
N SER A 132 -6.95 -2.40 -21.44
CA SER A 132 -8.39 -2.54 -21.22
C SER A 132 -8.74 -3.55 -20.12
N ARG A 133 -8.00 -4.66 -20.04
CA ARG A 133 -8.19 -5.68 -18.98
C ARG A 133 -7.79 -5.13 -17.62
N MET A 134 -6.62 -4.51 -17.50
CA MET A 134 -6.13 -3.93 -16.25
C MET A 134 -7.05 -2.82 -15.74
N ALA A 135 -7.58 -1.98 -16.64
CA ALA A 135 -8.55 -0.93 -16.30
C ALA A 135 -9.87 -1.48 -15.73
N LYS A 136 -10.24 -2.71 -16.07
CA LYS A 136 -11.45 -3.39 -15.57
C LYS A 136 -11.22 -4.14 -14.26
N ILE A 137 -10.01 -4.67 -14.06
CA ILE A 137 -9.64 -5.40 -12.85
C ILE A 137 -9.42 -4.43 -11.70
N ALA A 138 -8.64 -3.36 -11.93
CA ALA A 138 -8.27 -2.46 -10.87
C ALA A 138 -9.47 -1.58 -10.44
N PRO A 139 -9.73 -1.43 -9.13
CA PRO A 139 -10.83 -0.60 -8.64
C PRO A 139 -10.59 0.90 -8.89
N SER A 140 -9.33 1.30 -9.04
CA SER A 140 -8.92 2.65 -9.43
C SER A 140 -7.52 2.63 -10.05
N LEU A 141 -7.17 3.70 -10.76
CA LEU A 141 -5.80 3.87 -11.27
C LEU A 141 -4.77 3.93 -10.13
N ASP A 142 -5.10 4.58 -9.01
CA ASP A 142 -4.22 4.62 -7.85
C ASP A 142 -3.99 3.23 -7.24
N ALA A 143 -5.02 2.39 -7.19
CA ALA A 143 -4.91 1.01 -6.72
C ALA A 143 -4.02 0.17 -7.65
N LEU A 144 -4.18 0.31 -8.97
CA LEU A 144 -3.33 -0.33 -9.97
C LEU A 144 -1.87 0.08 -9.79
N LEU A 145 -1.61 1.39 -9.75
CA LEU A 145 -0.25 1.93 -9.61
C LEU A 145 0.38 1.48 -8.30
N ALA A 146 -0.37 1.45 -7.20
CA ALA A 146 0.11 0.94 -5.92
C ALA A 146 0.48 -0.56 -5.99
N ALA A 147 -0.40 -1.40 -6.56
CA ALA A 147 -0.15 -2.83 -6.69
C ALA A 147 1.07 -3.12 -7.57
N TRP A 148 1.19 -2.45 -8.71
CA TRP A 148 2.33 -2.59 -9.62
C TRP A 148 3.64 -2.06 -9.03
N THR A 149 3.60 -0.95 -8.29
CA THR A 149 4.79 -0.43 -7.59
C THR A 149 5.34 -1.47 -6.62
N ILE A 150 4.46 -2.10 -5.84
CA ILE A 150 4.84 -3.17 -4.90
C ILE A 150 5.38 -4.38 -5.66
N TRP A 151 4.70 -4.80 -6.74
CA TRP A 151 5.13 -5.93 -7.56
C TRP A 151 6.54 -5.75 -8.16
N LEU A 152 6.78 -4.62 -8.84
CA LEU A 152 8.09 -4.31 -9.42
C LEU A 152 9.18 -4.12 -8.36
N ARG A 153 8.83 -3.54 -7.21
CA ARG A 153 9.74 -3.43 -6.07
C ARG A 153 10.15 -4.81 -5.55
N ASP A 154 9.21 -5.73 -5.41
CA ASP A 154 9.49 -7.09 -4.96
C ASP A 154 10.32 -7.85 -6.02
N GLY A 155 10.03 -7.66 -7.31
CA GLY A 155 10.86 -8.19 -8.40
C GLY A 155 12.29 -7.66 -8.33
N LEU A 156 12.47 -6.37 -8.03
CA LEU A 156 13.79 -5.76 -7.87
C LEU A 156 14.54 -6.31 -6.65
N VAL A 157 13.84 -6.59 -5.55
CA VAL A 157 14.41 -7.30 -4.39
C VAL A 157 14.89 -8.69 -4.82
N CYS A 158 14.06 -9.47 -5.53
CA CYS A 158 14.47 -10.78 -6.05
C CYS A 158 15.68 -10.69 -6.99
N ALA A 159 15.81 -9.62 -7.77
CA ALA A 159 16.91 -9.44 -8.71
C ALA A 159 18.23 -8.97 -8.05
N THR A 160 18.17 -8.33 -6.88
CA THR A 160 19.34 -7.67 -6.25
C THR A 160 19.74 -8.26 -4.90
N ALA A 161 18.80 -8.88 -4.19
CA ALA A 161 18.99 -9.51 -2.88
C ALA A 161 18.11 -10.78 -2.79
N PRO A 162 18.36 -11.81 -3.61
CA PRO A 162 17.53 -13.02 -3.65
C PRO A 162 17.48 -13.78 -2.32
N GLU A 163 18.48 -13.61 -1.46
CA GLU A 163 18.54 -14.17 -0.10
C GLU A 163 17.58 -13.47 0.88
N ARG A 164 17.04 -12.30 0.53
CA ARG A 164 16.18 -11.46 1.38
C ARG A 164 14.69 -11.62 1.07
N ALA A 165 14.23 -12.87 1.01
CA ALA A 165 12.80 -13.18 0.84
C ALA A 165 11.91 -12.57 1.95
N ASP A 166 12.49 -12.27 3.12
CA ASP A 166 11.85 -11.55 4.21
C ASP A 166 11.43 -10.12 3.84
N LEU A 167 12.06 -9.50 2.82
CA LEU A 167 11.71 -8.16 2.39
C LEU A 167 10.53 -8.10 1.40
N LEU A 168 10.12 -9.24 0.84
CA LEU A 168 9.03 -9.30 -0.14
C LEU A 168 7.68 -9.04 0.54
N ILE A 169 6.82 -8.27 -0.11
CA ILE A 169 5.41 -8.10 0.30
C ILE A 169 4.57 -9.25 -0.27
N ASN A 170 4.74 -9.57 -1.55
CA ASN A 170 4.10 -10.69 -2.24
C ASN A 170 4.83 -12.02 -1.98
N ARG A 171 5.04 -12.39 -0.71
CA ARG A 171 5.74 -13.65 -0.35
C ARG A 171 5.04 -14.88 -0.92
N ASP A 172 3.71 -14.83 -1.00
CA ASP A 172 2.87 -15.87 -1.62
C ASP A 172 3.12 -16.04 -3.13
N ARG A 173 3.75 -15.06 -3.78
CA ARG A 173 4.09 -15.07 -5.22
C ARG A 173 5.61 -15.03 -5.47
N ALA A 174 6.42 -15.39 -4.47
CA ALA A 174 7.89 -15.31 -4.55
C ALA A 174 8.49 -16.08 -5.74
N ALA A 175 7.95 -17.25 -6.08
CA ALA A 175 8.42 -18.04 -7.23
C ALA A 175 8.24 -17.30 -8.56
N ASP A 176 7.11 -16.62 -8.73
CA ASP A 176 6.84 -15.88 -9.95
C ASP A 176 7.68 -14.61 -10.05
N LEU A 177 7.88 -13.92 -8.92
CA LEU A 177 8.77 -12.77 -8.84
C LEU A 177 10.22 -13.14 -9.13
N ALA A 178 10.67 -14.31 -8.67
CA ALA A 178 12.00 -14.82 -8.99
C ALA A 178 12.15 -15.13 -10.49
N ALA A 179 11.13 -15.73 -11.11
CA ALA A 179 11.11 -15.98 -12.54
C ALA A 179 11.14 -14.66 -13.35
N GLU A 180 10.37 -13.67 -12.93
CA GLU A 180 10.35 -12.34 -13.54
C GLU A 180 11.69 -11.61 -13.38
N ALA A 181 12.29 -11.67 -12.19
CA ALA A 181 13.62 -11.14 -11.90
C ALA A 181 14.69 -11.76 -12.80
N GLY A 182 14.64 -13.08 -13.02
CA GLY A 182 15.54 -13.78 -13.93
C GLY A 182 15.35 -13.38 -15.40
N ALA A 183 14.11 -13.10 -15.82
CA ALA A 183 13.80 -12.72 -17.21
C ALA A 183 14.16 -11.26 -17.54
N LEU A 184 13.90 -10.33 -16.62
CA LEU A 184 14.04 -8.89 -16.85
C LEU A 184 15.35 -8.32 -16.30
N GLY A 185 15.84 -8.85 -15.18
CA GLY A 185 16.99 -8.31 -14.44
C GLY A 185 16.70 -6.98 -13.73
N ALA A 186 17.60 -6.58 -12.83
CA ALA A 186 17.43 -5.41 -11.96
C ALA A 186 17.31 -4.09 -12.75
N GLY A 187 18.05 -3.93 -13.85
CA GLY A 187 18.03 -2.69 -14.65
C GLY A 187 16.68 -2.42 -15.31
N ALA A 188 16.06 -3.43 -15.91
CA ALA A 188 14.75 -3.29 -16.55
C ALA A 188 13.65 -3.06 -15.50
N LEU A 189 13.67 -3.82 -14.41
CA LEU A 189 12.72 -3.67 -13.29
C LEU A 189 12.81 -2.27 -12.66
N GLY A 190 14.02 -1.78 -12.42
CA GLY A 190 14.26 -0.42 -11.92
C GLY A 190 13.72 0.66 -12.86
N ALA A 191 14.01 0.55 -14.16
CA ALA A 191 13.50 1.50 -15.15
C ALA A 191 11.96 1.49 -15.24
N CYS A 192 11.32 0.32 -15.10
CA CYS A 192 9.85 0.22 -15.07
C CYS A 192 9.28 0.89 -13.80
N LEU A 193 9.94 0.70 -12.65
CA LEU A 193 9.53 1.30 -11.39
C LEU A 193 9.61 2.83 -11.42
N GLU A 194 10.67 3.39 -12.01
CA GLU A 194 10.81 4.85 -12.21
C GLU A 194 9.64 5.42 -13.03
N ILE A 195 9.28 4.76 -14.14
CA ILE A 195 8.14 5.17 -14.99
C ILE A 195 6.83 5.22 -14.18
N LEU A 196 6.60 4.25 -13.29
CA LEU A 196 5.39 4.24 -12.46
C LEU A 196 5.39 5.35 -11.40
N ILE A 197 6.54 5.60 -10.78
CA ILE A 197 6.68 6.67 -9.77
C ILE A 197 6.40 8.04 -10.42
N GLU A 198 6.95 8.28 -11.61
CA GLU A 198 6.68 9.51 -12.36
C GLU A 198 5.20 9.64 -12.72
N ALA A 199 4.57 8.58 -13.23
CA ALA A 199 3.16 8.62 -13.60
C ALA A 199 2.23 8.87 -12.41
N ARG A 200 2.61 8.40 -11.21
CA ARG A 200 1.86 8.65 -9.97
C ARG A 200 1.98 10.10 -9.48
N ALA A 201 3.00 10.85 -9.90
CA ALA A 201 3.05 12.29 -9.62
C ALA A 201 2.04 13.06 -10.48
N ASP A 202 1.72 12.54 -11.67
CA ASP A 202 0.88 13.21 -12.68
C ASP A 202 -0.62 12.81 -12.61
N THR A 203 -1.02 11.87 -11.74
CA THR A 203 -2.41 11.35 -11.66
C THR A 203 -3.47 12.42 -11.42
N ARG A 204 -3.12 13.56 -10.81
CA ARG A 204 -4.07 14.67 -10.54
C ARG A 204 -4.65 15.32 -11.79
N ARG A 205 -4.10 15.06 -12.98
CA ARG A 205 -4.54 15.65 -14.27
C ARG A 205 -5.30 14.68 -15.18
N MET A 206 -5.53 13.44 -14.75
CA MET A 206 -5.88 12.35 -15.65
C MET A 206 -7.34 11.93 -15.54
N VAL A 207 -8.09 12.06 -16.63
CA VAL A 207 -9.56 11.83 -16.63
C VAL A 207 -9.92 10.41 -17.11
N ASN A 208 -9.04 9.70 -17.84
CA ASN A 208 -9.31 8.35 -18.36
C ASN A 208 -8.24 7.31 -17.92
N PRO A 209 -8.58 6.36 -17.04
CA PRO A 209 -7.66 5.32 -16.56
C PRO A 209 -7.08 4.42 -17.65
N GLN A 210 -7.87 4.02 -18.65
CA GLN A 210 -7.40 3.10 -19.69
C GLN A 210 -6.30 3.74 -20.54
N LEU A 211 -6.52 4.97 -21.02
CA LEU A 211 -5.54 5.71 -21.81
C LEU A 211 -4.22 5.90 -21.05
N MET A 212 -4.30 6.02 -19.73
CA MET A 212 -3.11 6.12 -18.89
C MET A 212 -2.34 4.81 -18.83
N ILE A 213 -3.04 3.69 -18.68
CA ILE A 213 -2.42 2.37 -18.70
C ILE A 213 -1.78 2.11 -20.08
N GLU A 214 -2.43 2.51 -21.18
CA GLU A 214 -1.85 2.41 -22.53
C GLU A 214 -0.55 3.20 -22.63
N THR A 215 -0.54 4.44 -22.12
CA THR A 215 0.66 5.30 -22.10
C THR A 215 1.78 4.71 -21.26
N LEU A 216 1.45 4.16 -20.08
CA LEU A 216 2.41 3.45 -19.22
C LEU A 216 3.02 2.25 -19.94
N LEU A 217 2.19 1.39 -20.54
CA LEU A 217 2.64 0.22 -21.28
C LEU A 217 3.50 0.58 -22.50
N LEU A 218 3.20 1.69 -23.19
CA LEU A 218 4.04 2.20 -24.29
C LEU A 218 5.45 2.60 -23.81
N ARG A 219 5.55 3.20 -22.61
CA ARG A 219 6.84 3.61 -22.02
C ARG A 219 7.61 2.41 -21.46
N ILE A 220 6.90 1.45 -20.89
CA ILE A 220 7.46 0.25 -20.25
C ILE A 220 7.92 -0.78 -21.30
N GLY A 221 7.13 -1.04 -22.34
CA GLY A 221 7.41 -2.09 -23.33
C GLY A 221 8.84 -2.10 -23.88
N PRO A 222 9.44 -0.94 -24.27
CA PRO A 222 10.83 -0.87 -24.71
C PRO A 222 11.87 -1.28 -23.66
N LYS A 223 11.54 -1.20 -22.37
CA LYS A 223 12.41 -1.56 -21.24
C LYS A 223 12.38 -3.05 -20.91
N LEU A 224 11.36 -3.77 -21.35
CA LEU A 224 11.19 -5.21 -21.09
C LEU A 224 12.06 -6.11 -21.98
N LYS A 225 12.92 -5.55 -22.83
CA LYS A 225 13.85 -6.36 -23.62
C LYS A 225 14.77 -7.13 -22.68
N PRO A 226 14.95 -8.45 -22.86
CA PRO A 226 15.83 -9.23 -22.03
C PRO A 226 17.24 -8.62 -22.07
N ALA A 227 17.93 -8.63 -20.92
CA ALA A 227 19.32 -8.25 -20.87
C ALA A 227 20.09 -9.04 -21.93
N ALA A 228 20.71 -8.36 -22.88
CA ALA A 228 21.61 -8.99 -23.84
C ALA A 228 22.81 -9.54 -23.05
N GLY A 229 22.75 -10.79 -22.60
CA GLY A 229 23.78 -11.34 -21.72
C GLY A 229 23.57 -12.72 -21.10
N SER A 230 22.63 -13.55 -21.56
CA SER A 230 22.53 -14.97 -21.16
C SER A 230 22.45 -15.92 -22.37
N ALA A 231 23.33 -15.68 -23.33
CA ALA A 231 23.66 -16.63 -24.40
C ALA A 231 25.18 -16.85 -24.38
N ALA A 232 25.67 -17.43 -23.29
CA ALA A 232 27.00 -18.04 -23.22
C ALA A 232 27.11 -18.89 -21.93
N ARG A 233 26.67 -20.14 -22.01
CA ARG A 233 27.39 -21.36 -21.57
C ARG A 233 26.48 -22.58 -21.66
#